data_AF-A0A3D2ENI5-F1
#
_entry.id   AF-A0A3D2ENI5-F1
#
_cell.length_a   1.000
_cell.length_b   1.000
_cell.length_c   1.000
_cell.angle_alpha   90.00
_cell.angle_beta   90.00
_cell.angle_gamma   90.00
#
_symmetry.space_group_name_H-M   'P 1'
#
loop_
_entity.id
_entity.type
_entity.pdbx_description
1 polymer ?
#
loop_
_entity_poly.entity_id
_entity_poly.type
_entity_poly.pdbx_seq_one_letter_code
_entity_poly.pdbx_strand_id
1 'polypeptide(L)' 'MTHPMLTLSEDVAAALADGQPVVALESTIISHGMPFPRNVETALAVEAAVRDEGAVP' A
#
# COMPACT_ATOMS: atom_id res chain seq x y z
N MET A 1 5.74 15.35 12.28
CA MET A 1 4.59 14.78 13.01
C MET A 1 3.47 14.56 12.02
N THR A 2 2.79 13.40 12.08
CA THR A 2 1.64 13.07 11.23
C THR A 2 0.41 13.92 11.61
N HIS A 3 -0.47 14.16 10.65
CA HIS A 3 -1.71 14.92 10.87
C HIS A 3 -2.67 14.13 11.79
N PRO A 4 -3.44 14.77 12.69
CA PRO A 4 -4.35 14.07 13.62
C PRO A 4 -5.40 13.16 12.98
N MET A 5 -5.74 13.39 11.71
CA MET A 5 -6.69 12.58 10.94
C MET A 5 -6.01 11.53 10.04
N LEU A 6 -4.69 11.40 10.11
CA LEU A 6 -3.92 10.43 9.33
C LEU A 6 -3.50 9.28 10.23
N THR A 7 -3.93 8.06 9.88
CA THR A 7 -3.45 6.83 10.53
C THR A 7 -2.53 6.11 9.55
N LEU A 8 -1.34 5.76 10.02
CA LEU A 8 -0.40 4.89 9.30
C LEU A 8 -0.45 3.51 9.94
N SER A 9 -0.25 2.46 9.14
CA SER A 9 0.05 1.14 9.69
C SER A 9 1.42 1.15 10.38
N GLU A 10 1.66 0.17 11.25
CA GLU A 10 2.94 0.02 11.94
C GLU A 10 4.11 -0.10 10.95
N ASP A 11 3.95 -0.93 9.92
CA ASP A 11 4.98 -1.17 8.88
C ASP A 11 5.34 0.11 8.12
N VAL A 12 4.34 0.90 7.69
CA VAL A 12 4.58 2.15 6.96
C VAL A 12 5.22 3.21 7.88
N ALA A 13 4.77 3.29 9.13
CA ALA A 13 5.35 4.22 10.10
C ALA A 13 6.83 3.89 10.38
N ALA A 14 7.18 2.60 10.52
CA ALA A 14 8.55 2.15 10.70
C ALA A 14 9.41 2.43 9.46
N ALA A 15 8.92 2.07 8.27
CA ALA A 15 9.61 2.30 7.01
C ALA A 15 9.96 3.78 6.81
N LEU A 16 9.02 4.68 7.08
CA LEU A 16 9.25 6.12 6.98
C LEU A 16 10.25 6.64 8.02
N ALA A 17 10.23 6.10 9.24
CA ALA A 17 11.18 6.47 10.29
C ALA A 17 12.62 6.04 9.94
N ASP A 18 12.76 4.87 9.31
CA ASP A 18 14.04 4.27 8.92
C ASP A 18 14.54 4.75 7.54
N GLY A 19 13.76 5.61 6.85
CA GLY A 19 14.10 6.10 5.51
C GLY A 19 14.01 5.02 4.42
N GLN A 20 13.25 3.95 4.66
CA GLN A 20 12.97 2.91 3.69
C GLN A 20 11.99 3.40 2.61
N PRO A 21 12.10 2.90 1.36
CA PRO A 21 11.18 3.28 0.29
C PRO A 21 9.75 2.78 0.57
N VAL A 22 8.78 3.68 0.38
CA VAL A 22 7.35 3.40 0.54
C VAL A 22 6.62 3.73 -0.76
N VAL A 23 5.71 2.87 -1.22
CA VAL A 23 4.94 3.04 -2.45
C VAL A 23 3.45 3.00 -2.15
N ALA A 24 2.79 4.16 -2.18
CA ALA A 24 1.35 4.23 -1.96
C ALA A 24 0.56 3.61 -3.12
N LEU A 25 -0.48 2.82 -2.80
CA LEU A 25 -1.42 2.22 -3.74
C LEU A 25 -2.82 2.79 -3.57
N GLU A 26 -3.53 3.06 -4.67
CA GLU A 26 -4.89 3.62 -4.60
C GLU A 26 -5.99 2.56 -4.43
N SER A 27 -7.11 2.95 -3.80
CA SER A 27 -8.24 2.05 -3.54
C SER A 27 -9.37 2.14 -4.58
N THR A 28 -9.42 3.21 -5.40
CA THR A 28 -10.50 3.42 -6.37
C THR A 28 -10.55 2.31 -7.41
N ILE A 29 -9.39 1.90 -7.95
CA ILE A 29 -9.28 0.78 -8.89
C ILE A 29 -9.79 -0.55 -8.29
N ILE A 30 -9.64 -0.75 -6.98
CA ILE A 30 -10.09 -1.96 -6.28
C ILE A 30 -11.62 -1.96 -6.18
N SER A 31 -12.22 -0.85 -5.76
CA SER A 31 -13.67 -0.80 -5.51
C SER A 31 -14.49 -0.63 -6.78
N HIS A 32 -13.98 0.11 -7.78
CA HIS A 32 -14.77 0.54 -8.94
C HIS A 32 -14.09 0.27 -10.29
N GLY A 33 -12.78 0.00 -10.30
CA GLY A 33 -12.01 -0.19 -11.54
C GLY A 33 -12.01 -1.62 -12.07
N MET A 34 -12.27 -2.62 -11.22
CA MET A 34 -12.22 -4.04 -11.60
C MET A 34 -13.36 -4.84 -10.96
N PRO A 35 -13.90 -5.87 -11.66
CA PRO A 35 -14.87 -6.77 -11.07
C PRO A 35 -14.21 -7.69 -10.04
N PHE A 36 -15.00 -8.14 -9.07
CA PHE A 36 -14.61 -9.25 -8.20
C PHE A 36 -14.50 -10.57 -9.01
N PRO A 37 -13.52 -11.45 -8.75
CA PRO A 37 -12.47 -11.39 -7.72
C PRO A 37 -11.19 -10.62 -8.13
N ARG A 38 -11.11 -10.21 -9.40
CA ARG A 38 -9.91 -9.61 -9.99
C ARG A 38 -9.42 -8.38 -9.24
N ASN A 39 -10.32 -7.59 -8.65
CA ASN A 39 -9.96 -6.44 -7.84
C ASN A 39 -9.06 -6.80 -6.65
N VAL A 40 -9.45 -7.79 -5.84
CA VAL A 40 -8.69 -8.23 -4.67
C VAL A 40 -7.41 -8.93 -5.11
N GLU A 41 -7.48 -9.80 -6.12
CA GLU A 41 -6.31 -10.49 -6.67
C GLU A 41 -5.26 -9.48 -7.18
N THR A 42 -5.69 -8.44 -7.88
CA THR A 42 -4.79 -7.39 -8.37
C THR A 42 -4.21 -6.56 -7.23
N ALA A 43 -5.01 -6.19 -6.23
CA ALA A 43 -4.52 -5.44 -5.07
C ALA A 43 -3.38 -6.20 -4.36
N LEU A 44 -3.60 -7.48 -4.08
CA LEU A 44 -2.61 -8.35 -3.44
C LEU A 44 -1.37 -8.58 -4.31
N ALA A 45 -1.54 -8.74 -5.62
CA ALA A 45 -0.42 -8.94 -6.54
C ALA A 45 0.48 -7.69 -6.65
N VAL A 46 -0.10 -6.50 -6.68
CA VAL A 46 0.67 -5.24 -6.71
C VAL A 46 1.38 -5.01 -5.38
N GLU A 47 0.70 -5.27 -4.27
CA GLU A 47 1.31 -5.29 -2.93
C GLU A 47 2.52 -6.23 -2.83
N ALA A 48 2.42 -7.44 -3.40
CA ALA A 48 3.53 -8.38 -3.45
C ALA A 48 4.68 -7.86 -4.32
N ALA A 49 4.38 -7.32 -5.51
CA ALA A 49 5.39 -6.77 -6.40
C ALA A 49 6.19 -5.61 -5.78
N VAL A 50 5.55 -4.74 -5.00
CA VAL A 50 6.26 -3.67 -4.27
C VAL A 50 7.24 -4.25 -3.24
N ARG A 51 6.82 -5.29 -2.50
CA ARG A 51 7.67 -5.97 -1.53
C ARG A 51 8.84 -6.71 -2.19
N ASP A 52 8.61 -7.35 -3.34
CA ASP A 52 9.66 -8.05 -4.10
C ASP A 52 10.76 -7.10 -4.59
N GLU A 53 10.41 -5.83 -4.87
CA GLU A 53 11.35 -4.77 -5.23
C GLU A 53 11.99 -4.07 -4.01
N GLY A 54 11.72 -4.57 -2.79
CA GLY A 54 12.34 -4.08 -1.55
C GLY A 54 11.73 -2.81 -0.96
N ALA A 55 10.50 -2.46 -1.37
CA ALA A 55 9.74 -1.34 -0.81
C ALA A 55 8.56 -1.81 0.04
N VAL A 56 8.05 -0.91 0.88
CA VAL A 56 6.84 -1.15 1.69
C VAL A 56 5.62 -0.55 0.96
N PRO A 57 4.60 -1.35 0.60
CA PRO A 57 3.37 -0.84 -0.01
C PRO A 57 2.46 -0.12 0.99
#